data_AF-A0AA43DKV3-F1
#
_entry.id   AF-A0AA43DKV3-F1
#
_cell.length_a   1.000
_cell.length_b   1.000
_cell.length_c   1.000
_cell.angle_alpha   90.00
_cell.angle_beta   90.00
_cell.angle_gamma   90.00
#
_symmetry.space_group_name_H-M   'P 1'
#
loop_
_entity.id
_entity.type
_entity.pdbx_description
1 polymer ?
#
loop_
_entity_poly.entity_id
_entity_poly.type
_entity_poly.pdbx_seq_one_letter_code
_entity_poly.pdbx_strand_id
1 'polypeptide(L)'
;LLRHAVGIDLLEVQIRIALGDKIPDELVEEQVRQPVAMRFLTAAPGPLPTGRVTRVGTLEKVLAAPGIVDAALFVEEGETIRPVMRVSDRRGYVVAIANTSQDALERAEAAALLVDIDVDSA
;
A
#
# COMPACT_ATOMS: atom_id res chain seq x y z
N LEU A 1 4.29 2.51 6.95
CA LEU A 1 5.70 2.05 6.72
C LEU A 1 6.51 2.00 8.00
N LEU A 2 6.73 3.10 8.72
CA LEU A 2 7.58 3.10 9.95
C LEU A 2 7.16 2.05 10.98
N ARG A 3 5.86 1.93 11.26
CA ARG A 3 5.34 0.92 12.19
C ARG A 3 5.81 -0.50 11.85
N HIS A 4 5.86 -0.84 10.56
CA HIS A 4 6.32 -2.16 10.13
C HIS A 4 7.84 -2.27 10.04
N ALA A 5 8.53 -1.18 9.68
CA ALA A 5 9.98 -1.20 9.44
C ALA A 5 10.79 -1.21 10.74
N VAL A 6 10.37 -0.39 11.71
CA VAL A 6 11.12 -0.13 12.95
C VAL A 6 10.28 -0.27 14.22
N GLY A 7 8.99 -0.60 14.11
CA GLY A 7 8.08 -0.77 15.24
C GLY A 7 7.50 0.53 15.79
N ILE A 8 7.87 1.68 15.23
CA ILE A 8 7.45 3.00 15.72
C ILE A 8 6.11 3.41 15.12
N ASP A 9 5.13 3.66 15.98
CA ASP A 9 3.85 4.25 15.60
C ASP A 9 3.93 5.77 15.50
N LEU A 10 4.27 6.25 14.31
CA LEU A 10 4.42 7.68 14.06
C LEU A 10 3.11 8.47 14.26
N LEU A 11 1.95 7.85 14.06
CA LEU A 11 0.67 8.54 14.23
C LEU A 11 0.42 8.86 15.71
N GLU A 12 0.64 7.88 16.59
CA GLU A 12 0.57 8.08 18.05
C GLU A 12 1.54 9.17 18.52
N VAL A 13 2.78 9.13 18.02
CA VAL A 13 3.79 10.17 18.33
C VAL A 13 3.32 11.56 17.88
N GLN A 14 2.78 11.68 16.66
CA GLN A 14 2.30 12.96 16.13
C GLN A 14 1.10 13.50 16.93
N ILE A 15 0.17 12.63 17.35
CA ILE A 15 -0.99 13.03 18.16
C ILE A 15 -0.50 13.61 19.50
N ARG A 16 0.42 12.95 20.18
CA ARG A 16 0.99 13.44 21.45
C ARG A 16 1.70 14.78 21.30
N ILE A 17 2.50 14.94 20.24
CA ILE A 17 3.16 16.22 19.93
C ILE A 17 2.11 17.32 19.76
N ALA A 18 1.04 17.05 19.00
CA ALA A 18 -0.03 18.02 18.76
C ALA A 18 -0.78 18.40 20.04
N LEU A 19 -0.89 17.49 21.01
CA LEU A 19 -1.47 17.72 22.32
C LEU A 19 -0.51 18.44 23.31
N GLY A 20 0.76 18.58 22.96
CA GLY A 20 1.80 19.13 23.84
C GLY A 20 2.28 18.15 24.91
N ASP A 21 1.99 16.85 24.74
CA ASP A 21 2.44 15.80 25.64
C ASP A 21 3.95 15.57 25.51
N LYS A 22 4.58 15.12 26.60
CA LYS A 22 5.92 14.56 26.53
C LYS A 22 5.89 13.24 25.77
N ILE A 23 6.90 13.04 24.91
CA ILE A 23 7.10 11.78 24.19
C ILE A 23 8.07 10.92 25.01
N PRO A 24 7.64 9.77 25.55
CA PRO A 24 8.54 8.81 26.18
C PRO A 24 9.53 8.26 25.14
N ASP A 25 10.76 8.00 25.56
CA ASP A 25 11.81 7.48 24.67
C ASP A 25 11.41 6.13 24.06
N GLU A 26 10.68 5.30 24.80
CA GLU A 26 10.23 3.98 24.35
C GLU A 26 9.28 4.04 23.14
N LEU A 27 8.61 5.18 22.91
CA LEU A 27 7.76 5.39 21.72
C LEU A 27 8.57 5.69 20.45
N VAL A 28 9.84 6.06 20.58
CA VAL A 28 10.72 6.46 19.48
C VAL A 28 11.98 5.60 19.38
N GLU A 29 12.17 4.65 20.29
CA GLU A 29 13.18 3.61 20.19
C GLU A 29 12.83 2.58 19.11
N GLU A 30 13.85 2.18 18.35
CA GLU A 30 13.73 1.15 17.32
C GLU A 30 13.50 -0.23 17.97
N GLN A 31 12.36 -0.85 17.66
CA GLN A 31 11.97 -2.14 18.25
C GLN A 31 12.29 -3.33 17.35
N VAL A 32 12.30 -3.10 16.04
CA VAL A 32 12.56 -4.12 15.02
C VAL A 32 13.39 -3.54 13.88
N ARG A 33 13.99 -4.42 13.06
CA ARG A 33 14.58 -4.06 11.76
C ARG A 33 14.02 -4.96 10.68
N GLN A 34 12.98 -4.48 10.02
CA GLN A 34 12.25 -5.25 9.02
C GLN A 34 12.38 -4.55 7.65
N PRO A 35 12.89 -5.24 6.63
CA PRO A 35 12.75 -4.77 5.25
C PRO A 35 11.28 -4.70 4.84
N VAL A 36 10.86 -3.53 4.36
CA VAL A 36 9.49 -3.22 3.94
C VAL A 36 9.53 -2.57 2.56
N ALA A 37 8.59 -2.94 1.69
CA ALA A 37 8.38 -2.27 0.41
C ALA A 37 6.90 -1.87 0.27
N MET A 38 6.66 -0.80 -0.49
CA MET A 38 5.33 -0.36 -0.88
C MET A 38 5.25 -0.28 -2.40
N ARG A 39 4.22 -0.88 -2.97
CA ARG A 39 3.89 -0.77 -4.39
C ARG A 39 2.58 0.01 -4.53
N PHE A 40 2.64 1.15 -5.23
CA PHE A 40 1.43 1.88 -5.59
C PHE A 40 0.71 1.19 -6.75
N LEU A 41 -0.62 1.14 -6.67
CA LEU A 41 -1.48 0.59 -7.71
C LEU A 41 -1.80 1.71 -8.70
N THR A 42 -1.10 1.72 -9.82
CA THR A 42 -1.36 2.62 -10.94
C THR A 42 -1.73 1.80 -12.18
N ALA A 43 -2.34 2.43 -13.18
CA ALA A 43 -2.36 1.87 -14.52
C ALA A 43 -1.00 2.09 -15.22
N ALA A 44 -0.92 1.78 -16.51
CA ALA A 44 0.30 1.80 -17.34
C ALA A 44 1.32 2.88 -16.93
N PRO A 45 2.56 2.51 -16.51
CA PRO A 45 3.16 1.16 -16.54
C PRO A 45 2.87 0.25 -15.32
N GLY A 46 1.81 0.50 -14.56
CA GLY A 46 1.38 -0.32 -13.43
C GLY A 46 0.37 -1.42 -13.79
N PRO A 47 -0.05 -2.23 -12.80
CA PRO A 47 -0.84 -3.45 -13.02
C PRO A 47 -2.33 -3.21 -13.29
N LEU A 48 -2.84 -2.00 -13.06
CA LEU A 48 -4.27 -1.74 -13.23
C LEU A 48 -4.64 -1.55 -14.71
N PRO A 49 -5.80 -2.05 -15.15
CA PRO A 49 -6.29 -1.79 -16.49
C PRO A 49 -6.69 -0.32 -16.68
N THR A 50 -6.71 0.14 -17.94
CA THR A 50 -7.24 1.45 -18.31
C THR A 50 -8.65 1.31 -18.86
N GLY A 51 -9.57 2.19 -18.45
CA GLY A 51 -10.95 2.16 -18.91
C GLY A 51 -11.91 2.66 -17.83
N ARG A 52 -13.21 2.55 -18.11
CA ARG A 52 -14.25 2.85 -17.12
C ARG A 52 -14.50 1.63 -16.26
N VAL A 53 -14.38 1.77 -14.94
CA VAL A 53 -14.51 0.66 -13.99
C VAL A 53 -15.94 0.15 -13.97
N THR A 54 -16.10 -1.15 -14.14
CA THR A 54 -17.41 -1.83 -14.10
C THR A 54 -17.58 -2.69 -12.86
N ARG A 55 -16.47 -3.13 -12.26
CA ARG A 55 -16.46 -3.90 -11.02
C ARG A 55 -15.16 -3.70 -10.27
N VAL A 56 -15.25 -3.66 -8.95
CA VAL A 56 -14.11 -3.68 -8.04
C VAL A 56 -14.16 -4.95 -7.17
N GLY A 57 -13.14 -5.81 -7.28
CA GLY A 57 -13.01 -7.01 -6.46
C GLY A 57 -12.56 -6.73 -5.03
N THR A 58 -12.63 -7.75 -4.17
CA THR A 58 -12.12 -7.66 -2.79
C THR A 58 -10.59 -7.78 -2.75
N LEU A 59 -9.97 -7.26 -1.70
CA LEU A 59 -8.52 -7.39 -1.46
C LEU A 59 -8.12 -8.69 -0.72
N GLU A 60 -9.03 -9.64 -0.53
CA GLU A 60 -8.77 -10.84 0.28
C GLU A 60 -7.56 -11.65 -0.23
N LYS A 61 -7.46 -11.83 -1.55
CA LYS A 61 -6.32 -12.55 -2.16
C LYS A 61 -5.01 -11.78 -2.00
N VAL A 62 -5.06 -10.45 -2.06
CA VAL A 62 -3.90 -9.57 -1.87
C VAL A 62 -3.43 -9.66 -0.42
N LEU A 63 -4.34 -9.53 0.54
CA LEU A 63 -4.04 -9.58 1.97
C LEU A 63 -3.58 -10.97 2.43
N ALA A 64 -4.05 -12.03 1.78
CA ALA A 64 -3.61 -13.40 2.06
C ALA A 64 -2.25 -13.75 1.43
N ALA A 65 -1.70 -12.90 0.55
CA ALA A 65 -0.43 -13.17 -0.10
C ALA A 65 0.76 -13.12 0.89
N PRO A 66 1.82 -13.90 0.66
CA PRO A 66 2.94 -13.99 1.61
C PRO A 66 3.60 -12.64 1.90
N GLY A 67 3.69 -12.31 3.18
CA GLY A 67 4.37 -11.10 3.65
C GLY A 67 3.61 -9.80 3.43
N ILE A 68 2.35 -9.83 2.97
CA ILE A 68 1.52 -8.62 2.89
C ILE A 68 1.05 -8.25 4.29
N VAL A 69 1.27 -7.00 4.66
CA VAL A 69 0.92 -6.47 5.99
C VAL A 69 -0.14 -5.38 5.93
N ASP A 70 -0.33 -4.78 4.75
CA ASP A 70 -1.36 -3.77 4.51
C ASP A 70 -1.63 -3.64 3.00
N ALA A 71 -2.86 -3.33 2.63
CA ALA A 71 -3.25 -3.02 1.25
C ALA A 71 -4.54 -2.20 1.25
N ALA A 72 -4.64 -1.28 0.30
CA ALA A 72 -5.85 -0.48 0.12
C ALA A 72 -6.08 -0.18 -1.37
N LEU A 73 -7.35 0.02 -1.72
CA LEU A 73 -7.79 0.38 -3.06
C LEU A 73 -8.76 1.56 -2.98
N PHE A 74 -8.53 2.57 -3.82
CA PHE A 74 -9.23 3.85 -3.86
C PHE A 74 -9.86 4.04 -5.24
N VAL A 75 -10.68 3.07 -5.64
CA VAL A 75 -11.37 3.06 -6.92
C VAL A 75 -12.80 2.64 -6.71
N GLU A 76 -13.70 3.30 -7.42
CA GLU A 76 -15.13 3.04 -7.36
C GLU A 76 -15.66 2.70 -8.76
N GLU A 77 -16.76 1.95 -8.79
CA GLU A 77 -17.46 1.65 -10.04
C GLU A 77 -17.91 2.95 -10.73
N GLY A 78 -17.74 2.99 -12.05
CA GLY A 78 -18.05 4.15 -12.88
C GLY A 78 -16.92 5.17 -13.03
N GLU A 79 -15.87 5.10 -12.21
CA GLU A 79 -14.67 5.94 -12.40
C GLU A 79 -13.89 5.55 -13.65
N THR A 80 -13.04 6.45 -14.15
CA THR A 80 -12.11 6.15 -15.25
C THR A 80 -10.68 6.03 -14.76
N ILE A 81 -10.07 4.87 -14.97
CA ILE A 81 -8.64 4.65 -14.77
C ILE A 81 -7.90 5.02 -16.05
N ARG A 82 -6.88 5.88 -15.92
CA ARG A 82 -6.03 6.37 -17.01
C ARG A 82 -4.57 6.04 -16.71
N PRO A 83 -3.68 5.98 -17.72
CA PRO A 83 -2.24 5.87 -17.50
C PRO A 83 -1.74 6.90 -16.48
N VAL A 84 -0.74 6.52 -15.69
CA VAL A 84 -0.24 7.37 -14.60
C VAL A 84 0.47 8.60 -15.15
N MET A 85 0.09 9.77 -14.65
CA MET A 85 0.73 11.05 -14.97
C MET A 85 1.08 11.84 -13.71
N ARG A 86 0.30 11.65 -12.64
CA ARG A 86 0.39 12.40 -11.38
C ARG A 86 0.10 11.50 -10.18
N VAL A 87 0.44 11.98 -8.99
CA VAL A 87 0.29 11.23 -7.74
C VAL A 87 -1.16 10.79 -7.49
N SER A 88 -2.14 11.61 -7.88
CA SER A 88 -3.58 11.29 -7.76
C SER A 88 -4.04 10.13 -8.64
N ASP A 89 -3.24 9.68 -9.61
CA ASP A 89 -3.57 8.52 -10.44
C ASP A 89 -3.23 7.19 -9.73
N ARG A 90 -2.65 7.25 -8.51
CA ARG A 90 -2.48 6.09 -7.63
C ARG A 90 -3.83 5.71 -7.05
N ARG A 91 -4.32 4.53 -7.42
CA ARG A 91 -5.63 4.01 -7.01
C ARG A 91 -5.54 3.06 -5.84
N GLY A 92 -4.43 3.07 -5.10
CA GLY A 92 -4.21 2.17 -3.98
C GLY A 92 -2.75 1.85 -3.76
N TYR A 93 -2.51 0.91 -2.86
CA TYR A 93 -1.18 0.42 -2.54
C TYR A 93 -1.21 -1.00 -2.00
N VAL A 94 -0.05 -1.64 -2.02
CA VAL A 94 0.26 -2.89 -1.31
C VAL A 94 1.54 -2.69 -0.53
N VAL A 95 1.58 -3.11 0.74
CA VAL A 95 2.76 -3.07 1.61
C VAL A 95 3.16 -4.50 1.97
N ALA A 96 4.42 -4.82 1.74
CA ALA A 96 4.98 -6.13 2.01
C ALA A 96 6.23 -6.05 2.89
N ILE A 97 6.48 -7.12 3.63
CA ILE A 97 7.69 -7.35 4.41
C ILE A 97 8.40 -8.62 3.94
N ALA A 98 9.72 -8.65 4.08
CA ALA A 98 10.53 -9.84 3.81
C ALA A 98 11.90 -9.77 4.49
N ASN A 99 12.73 -10.79 4.28
CA ASN A 99 14.08 -10.85 4.84
C ASN A 99 15.06 -9.87 4.17
N THR A 100 14.75 -9.42 2.95
CA THR A 100 15.51 -8.40 2.22
C THR A 100 14.57 -7.37 1.61
N SER A 101 15.07 -6.17 1.30
CA SER A 101 14.27 -5.15 0.63
C SER A 101 13.84 -5.56 -0.78
N GLN A 102 14.67 -6.36 -1.46
CA GLN A 102 14.40 -6.90 -2.79
C GLN A 102 13.23 -7.90 -2.74
N ASP A 103 13.29 -8.86 -1.81
CA ASP A 103 12.21 -9.84 -1.61
C ASP A 103 10.90 -9.15 -1.22
N ALA A 104 10.96 -8.08 -0.42
CA ALA A 104 9.78 -7.32 -0.02
C ALA A 104 9.15 -6.62 -1.23
N LEU A 105 9.98 -6.04 -2.11
CA LEU A 105 9.53 -5.42 -3.35
C LEU A 105 8.87 -6.46 -4.27
N GLU A 106 9.51 -7.60 -4.49
CA GLU A 106 9.00 -8.69 -5.32
C GLU A 106 7.65 -9.22 -4.80
N ARG A 107 7.50 -9.37 -3.47
CA ARG A 107 6.22 -9.75 -2.86
C ARG A 107 5.13 -8.70 -3.09
N ALA A 108 5.46 -7.42 -2.91
CA ALA A 108 4.50 -6.34 -3.14
C ALA A 108 4.07 -6.26 -4.62
N GLU A 109 5.00 -6.49 -5.55
CA GLU A 109 4.71 -6.53 -6.99
C GLU A 109 3.85 -7.74 -7.36
N ALA A 110 4.18 -8.93 -6.85
CA ALA A 110 3.39 -10.15 -7.09
C ALA A 110 1.97 -10.02 -6.55
N ALA A 111 1.81 -9.49 -5.33
CA ALA A 111 0.49 -9.27 -4.73
C ALA A 111 -0.32 -8.18 -5.44
N ALA A 112 0.33 -7.16 -6.00
CA ALA A 112 -0.34 -6.13 -6.80
C ALA A 112 -1.00 -6.69 -8.07
N LEU A 113 -0.52 -7.81 -8.61
CA LEU A 113 -1.13 -8.51 -9.75
C LEU A 113 -2.38 -9.31 -9.36
N LEU A 114 -2.64 -9.51 -8.07
CA LEU A 114 -3.84 -10.18 -7.57
C LEU A 114 -5.03 -9.23 -7.43
N VAL A 115 -4.82 -7.93 -7.64
CA VAL A 115 -5.89 -6.92 -7.63
C VAL A 115 -6.82 -7.17 -8.80
N ASP A 116 -8.11 -7.20 -8.49
CA ASP A 116 -9.15 -7.61 -9.41
C ASP A 116 -10.07 -6.42 -9.72
N ILE A 117 -9.97 -5.89 -10.93
CA ILE A 117 -10.77 -4.76 -11.43
C ILE A 117 -11.18 -5.06 -12.86
N ASP A 118 -12.47 -4.94 -13.14
CA ASP A 118 -12.98 -4.99 -14.51
C ASP A 118 -13.21 -3.57 -15.03
N VAL A 119 -12.92 -3.38 -16.31
CA VAL A 119 -13.19 -2.13 -17.02
C VAL A 119 -13.96 -2.41 -18.31
N ASP A 120 -14.78 -1.46 -18.72
CA ASP A 120 -15.33 -1.43 -20.07
C ASP A 120 -14.18 -1.42 -21.08
N SER A 121 -14.29 -2.26 -22.10
CA SER A 121 -13.40 -2.19 -23.26
C SER A 121 -13.65 -0.85 -23.94
N ALA A 122 -12.61 -0.03 -24.07
CA ALA A 122 -12.65 1.21 -24.83
C ALA A 122 -12.90 0.96 -26.32
#